data_AF-A0A7C4A6G2-F1
#
_entry.id   AF-A0A7C4A6G2-F1
#
_cell.length_a   1.000
_cell.length_b   1.000
_cell.length_c   1.000
_cell.angle_alpha   90.00
_cell.angle_beta   90.00
_cell.angle_gamma   90.00
#
_symmetry.space_group_name_H-M   'P 1'
#
loop_
_entity.id
_entity.type
_entity.pdbx_description
1 polymer ?
#
loop_
_entity_poly.entity_id
_entity_poly.type
_entity_poly.pdbx_seq_one_letter_code
_entity_poly.pdbx_strand_id
1 'polypeptide(L)'
;MRAHRPARVGRQPARLGGGGGYTLTNLMVSMAIMLTALTALITTHLFGLRMFEINKLKLGASQEIPHVINPLMADMKAVRWVRVGAGNQSSFTEAAANSPQRGNALQIYPSTDTNVFVRYYRDSADAKLKRRAPDGSVKVITQSVTNTVVFTAENALGQVL
;
A
#
# COMPACT_ATOMS: atom_id res chain seq x y z
N MET A 1 2.24 -74.90 -76.20
CA MET A 1 2.58 -73.46 -76.25
C MET A 1 1.49 -72.68 -75.52
N ARG A 2 1.82 -72.11 -74.36
CA ARG A 2 0.88 -71.49 -73.42
C ARG A 2 1.08 -69.97 -73.48
N ALA A 3 0.12 -69.24 -74.04
CA ALA A 3 0.19 -67.79 -74.16
C ALA A 3 -0.19 -67.12 -72.83
N HIS A 4 0.75 -66.37 -72.26
CA HIS A 4 0.57 -65.53 -71.07
C HIS A 4 -0.37 -64.35 -71.37
N ARG A 5 -1.39 -64.16 -70.53
CA ARG A 5 -2.28 -62.99 -70.52
C ARG A 5 -2.00 -62.18 -69.22
N PRO A 6 -1.81 -60.85 -69.29
CA PRO A 6 -1.33 -60.07 -68.16
C PRO A 6 -2.41 -59.69 -67.14
N ALA A 7 -1.93 -59.31 -65.95
CA ALA A 7 -2.62 -59.11 -64.68
C ALA A 7 -3.73 -58.04 -64.69
N ARG A 8 -4.83 -58.35 -63.98
CA ARG A 8 -5.93 -57.41 -63.69
C ARG A 8 -5.68 -56.77 -62.33
N VAL A 9 -5.35 -55.47 -62.36
CA VAL A 9 -5.24 -54.60 -61.19
C VAL A 9 -6.60 -54.49 -60.49
N GLY A 10 -6.71 -55.07 -59.28
CA GLY A 10 -7.85 -54.90 -58.39
C GLY A 10 -7.74 -53.59 -57.62
N ARG A 11 -8.54 -52.60 -58.01
CA ARG A 11 -8.65 -51.28 -57.36
C ARG A 11 -9.32 -51.46 -55.99
N GLN A 12 -8.59 -51.24 -54.90
CA GLN A 12 -9.20 -51.14 -53.57
C GLN A 12 -10.11 -49.91 -53.51
N PRO A 13 -11.35 -50.01 -53.01
CA PRO A 13 -12.18 -48.84 -52.78
C PRO A 13 -11.65 -48.10 -51.55
N ALA A 14 -11.22 -46.86 -51.74
CA ALA A 14 -11.03 -45.92 -50.64
C ALA A 14 -12.37 -45.75 -49.93
N ARG A 15 -12.49 -46.31 -48.73
CA ARG A 15 -13.59 -45.99 -47.82
C ARG A 15 -13.38 -44.55 -47.36
N LEU A 16 -13.99 -43.61 -48.09
CA LEU A 16 -14.27 -42.28 -47.56
C LEU A 16 -15.27 -42.46 -46.42
N GLY A 17 -14.74 -42.62 -45.21
CA GLY A 17 -15.52 -42.60 -43.99
C GLY A 17 -16.25 -41.27 -43.92
N GLY A 18 -17.58 -41.32 -44.03
CA GLY A 18 -18.46 -40.18 -43.89
C GLY A 18 -18.38 -39.63 -42.47
N GLY A 19 -17.60 -38.57 -42.28
CA GLY A 19 -17.70 -37.67 -41.14
C GLY A 19 -18.67 -36.53 -41.46
N GLY A 20 -19.92 -36.86 -41.78
CA GLY A 20 -20.97 -35.89 -42.11
C GLY A 20 -21.92 -35.67 -40.95
N GLY A 21 -22.06 -34.43 -40.46
CA GLY A 21 -23.27 -34.02 -39.74
C GLY A 21 -23.14 -33.28 -38.39
N TYR A 22 -21.96 -32.85 -37.93
CA TYR A 22 -21.83 -32.15 -36.62
C TYR A 22 -21.02 -30.84 -36.64
N THR A 23 -20.68 -30.29 -37.80
CA THR A 23 -19.77 -29.13 -37.90
C THR A 23 -20.43 -27.80 -37.51
N LEU A 24 -21.70 -27.59 -37.86
CA LEU A 24 -22.39 -26.31 -37.58
C LEU A 24 -22.66 -26.14 -36.08
N THR A 25 -23.20 -27.16 -35.42
CA THR A 25 -23.49 -27.12 -33.98
C THR A 25 -22.22 -27.02 -33.16
N ASN A 26 -21.16 -27.77 -33.52
CA ASN A 26 -19.86 -27.63 -32.85
C ASN A 26 -19.28 -26.23 -33.03
N LEU A 27 -19.40 -25.61 -34.22
CA LEU A 27 -18.95 -24.24 -34.45
C LEU A 27 -19.71 -23.24 -33.57
N MET A 28 -21.04 -23.38 -33.45
CA MET A 28 -21.86 -22.50 -32.61
C MET A 28 -21.49 -22.61 -31.13
N VAL A 29 -21.31 -23.83 -30.62
CA VAL A 29 -20.90 -24.07 -29.23
C VAL A 29 -19.49 -23.54 -28.99
N SER A 30 -18.54 -23.79 -29.90
CA SER A 30 -17.18 -23.25 -29.79
C SER A 30 -17.16 -21.72 -29.80
N MET A 31 -17.97 -21.08 -30.66
CA MET A 31 -18.11 -19.61 -30.68
C MET A 31 -18.70 -19.07 -29.37
N ALA A 32 -19.74 -19.71 -28.83
CA ALA A 32 -20.36 -19.30 -27.57
C ALA A 32 -19.39 -19.39 -26.38
N ILE A 33 -18.61 -20.48 -26.28
CA ILE A 33 -17.59 -20.65 -25.24
C ILE A 33 -16.49 -19.59 -25.41
N MET A 34 -16.06 -19.30 -26.64
CA MET A 34 -15.02 -18.30 -26.89
C MET A 34 -15.47 -16.88 -26.52
N LEU A 35 -16.72 -16.50 -26.81
CA LEU A 35 -17.27 -15.20 -26.40
C LEU A 35 -17.40 -15.09 -24.87
N THR A 36 -17.80 -16.18 -24.21
CA THR A 36 -17.87 -16.24 -22.74
C THR A 36 -16.47 -16.12 -22.11
N ALA A 37 -15.46 -16.76 -22.73
CA ALA A 37 -14.07 -16.65 -22.28
C ALA A 37 -13.51 -15.22 -22.47
N LEU A 38 -13.79 -14.58 -23.60
CA LEU A 38 -13.35 -13.21 -23.88
C LEU A 38 -13.98 -12.19 -22.93
N THR A 39 -15.27 -12.32 -22.66
CA THR A 39 -15.97 -11.45 -21.69
C THR A 39 -15.40 -11.63 -20.29
N ALA A 40 -15.18 -12.88 -19.84
CA ALA A 40 -14.54 -13.16 -18.56
C ALA A 40 -13.12 -12.57 -18.45
N LEU A 41 -12.34 -12.64 -19.53
CA LEU A 41 -11.00 -12.06 -19.58
C LEU A 41 -11.04 -10.53 -19.43
N ILE A 42 -11.91 -9.86 -20.19
CA ILE A 42 -12.05 -8.40 -20.14
C ILE A 42 -12.50 -7.96 -18.75
N THR A 43 -13.50 -8.63 -18.16
CA THR A 43 -13.97 -8.29 -16.81
C THR A 43 -12.89 -8.49 -15.76
N THR A 44 -12.09 -9.56 -15.88
CA THR A 44 -10.98 -9.83 -14.95
C THR A 44 -9.90 -8.76 -15.06
N HIS A 45 -9.58 -8.33 -16.29
CA HIS A 45 -8.57 -7.30 -16.51
C HIS A 45 -9.00 -5.93 -15.94
N LEU A 46 -10.25 -5.51 -16.21
CA LEU A 46 -10.81 -4.28 -15.66
C LEU A 46 -10.89 -4.32 -14.12
N PHE A 47 -11.28 -5.45 -13.55
CA PHE A 47 -11.29 -5.64 -12.11
C PHE A 47 -9.87 -5.55 -11.52
N GLY A 48 -8.88 -6.15 -12.17
CA GLY A 48 -7.47 -6.08 -11.77
C GLY A 48 -6.94 -4.64 -11.72
N LEU A 49 -7.24 -3.84 -12.75
CA LEU A 49 -6.86 -2.42 -12.79
C LEU A 49 -7.52 -1.63 -11.66
N ARG A 50 -8.82 -1.81 -11.44
CA ARG A 50 -9.56 -1.15 -10.35
C ARG A 50 -9.02 -1.52 -8.97
N MET A 51 -8.73 -2.80 -8.75
CA MET A 51 -8.15 -3.28 -7.50
C MET A 51 -6.74 -2.72 -7.28
N PHE A 52 -5.95 -2.61 -8.35
CA PHE A 52 -4.62 -2.00 -8.30
C PHE A 52 -4.68 -0.52 -7.88
N GLU A 53 -5.61 0.26 -8.41
CA GLU A 53 -5.78 1.68 -8.04
C GLU A 53 -6.13 1.85 -6.56
N ILE A 54 -7.08 1.06 -6.05
CA ILE A 54 -7.48 1.10 -4.63
C ILE A 54 -6.29 0.72 -3.73
N ASN A 55 -5.55 -0.32 -4.10
CA ASN A 55 -4.41 -0.77 -3.33
C ASN A 55 -3.25 0.23 -3.39
N LYS A 56 -3.04 0.91 -4.53
CA LYS A 56 -2.00 1.94 -4.67
C LYS A 56 -2.19 3.08 -3.68
N LEU A 57 -3.43 3.51 -3.45
CA LEU A 57 -3.74 4.56 -2.47
C LEU A 57 -3.42 4.11 -1.04
N LYS A 58 -3.78 2.86 -0.68
CA LYS A 58 -3.50 2.29 0.64
C LYS A 58 -2.01 2.07 0.86
N LEU A 59 -1.31 1.56 -0.15
CA LEU A 59 0.13 1.36 -0.11
C LEU A 59 0.88 2.68 0.00
N GLY A 60 0.45 3.72 -0.72
CA GLY A 60 1.00 5.07 -0.60
C GLY A 60 0.95 5.59 0.84
N ALA A 61 -0.21 5.49 1.50
CA ALA A 61 -0.35 5.86 2.90
C ALA A 61 0.51 4.98 3.83
N SER A 62 0.61 3.67 3.57
CA SER A 62 1.41 2.77 4.39
C SER A 62 2.92 2.97 4.22
N GLN A 63 3.38 3.38 3.03
CA GLN A 63 4.78 3.68 2.76
C GLN A 63 5.27 4.92 3.52
N GLU A 64 4.37 5.79 3.98
CA GLU A 64 4.74 6.93 4.82
C GLU A 64 5.11 6.49 6.25
N ILE A 65 4.60 5.38 6.76
CA ILE A 65 4.82 4.94 8.16
C ILE A 65 6.31 4.80 8.52
N PRO A 66 7.15 4.08 7.74
CA PRO A 66 8.58 3.99 8.06
C PRO A 66 9.30 5.34 7.95
N HIS A 67 8.83 6.23 7.06
CA HIS A 67 9.42 7.57 6.91
C HIS A 67 9.16 8.45 8.14
N VAL A 68 8.06 8.21 8.85
CA VAL A 68 7.72 8.87 10.11
C VAL A 68 8.43 8.26 11.30
N ILE A 69 8.36 6.93 11.42
CA ILE A 69 8.79 6.23 12.63
C ILE A 69 10.31 6.14 12.73
N ASN A 70 11.03 5.91 11.62
CA ASN A 70 12.48 5.71 11.68
C ASN A 70 13.24 6.94 12.21
N PRO A 71 12.97 8.18 11.72
CA PRO A 71 13.61 9.38 12.28
C PRO A 71 13.21 9.63 13.73
N LEU A 72 11.93 9.43 14.07
CA LEU A 72 11.45 9.60 15.45
C LEU A 72 12.15 8.63 16.40
N MET A 73 12.27 7.36 16.02
CA MET A 73 12.92 6.34 16.85
C MET A 73 14.43 6.56 16.95
N ALA A 74 15.07 7.07 15.89
CA ALA A 74 16.48 7.46 15.94
C ALA A 74 16.70 8.63 16.93
N ASP A 75 15.84 9.65 16.89
CA ASP A 75 15.89 10.78 17.83
C ASP A 75 15.58 10.34 19.28
N MET A 76 14.63 9.41 19.46
CA MET A 76 14.31 8.82 20.76
C MET A 76 15.48 8.04 21.36
N LYS A 77 16.29 7.35 20.56
CA LYS A 77 17.48 6.66 21.07
C LYS A 77 18.57 7.61 21.54
N ALA A 78 18.62 8.83 20.98
CA ALA A 78 19.59 9.85 21.36
C ALA A 78 19.09 10.74 22.52
N VAL A 79 17.96 10.41 23.14
CA VAL A 79 17.30 11.29 24.10
C VAL A 79 17.88 11.19 25.50
N ARG A 80 18.01 12.32 26.17
CA ARG A 80 18.27 12.39 27.61
C ARG A 80 16.97 12.56 28.40
N TRP A 81 16.06 13.40 27.91
CA TRP A 81 14.74 13.63 28.50
C TRP A 81 13.75 14.18 27.45
N VAL A 82 12.46 13.98 27.71
CA VAL A 82 11.35 14.29 26.81
C VAL A 82 10.29 15.08 27.55
N ARG A 83 9.63 16.00 26.84
CA ARG A 83 8.43 16.70 27.31
C ARG A 83 7.31 16.57 26.30
N VAL A 84 6.10 16.31 26.79
CA VAL A 84 4.87 16.30 25.99
C VAL A 84 4.08 17.56 26.31
N GLY A 85 3.41 18.13 25.32
CA GLY A 85 2.60 19.32 25.56
C GLY A 85 2.02 19.92 24.28
N ALA A 86 1.72 21.21 24.38
CA ALA A 86 1.18 22.00 23.28
C ALA A 86 2.28 22.83 22.62
N GLY A 87 2.38 22.82 21.30
CA GLY A 87 3.44 23.57 20.62
C GLY A 87 3.26 23.70 19.12
N ASN A 88 4.04 24.61 18.56
CA ASN A 88 4.16 24.84 17.12
C ASN A 88 5.66 24.97 16.76
N GLN A 89 5.97 25.53 15.58
CA GLN A 89 7.34 25.76 15.17
C GLN A 89 8.14 26.60 16.18
N SER A 90 7.55 27.65 16.73
CA SER A 90 8.25 28.66 17.53
C SER A 90 8.13 28.41 19.02
N SER A 91 6.92 28.12 19.52
CA SER A 91 6.63 27.96 20.95
C SER A 91 6.35 26.52 21.35
N PHE A 92 6.66 26.20 22.60
CA PHE A 92 6.29 24.95 23.26
C PHE A 92 5.91 25.23 24.70
N THR A 93 4.83 24.62 25.13
CA THR A 93 4.29 24.69 26.48
C THR A 93 4.08 23.25 26.95
N GLU A 94 4.84 22.86 27.96
CA GLU A 94 4.75 21.53 28.59
C GLU A 94 3.37 21.32 29.23
N ALA A 95 2.88 20.08 29.20
CA ALA A 95 1.67 19.71 29.93
C ALA A 95 1.90 19.84 31.44
N ALA A 96 0.95 20.42 32.16
CA ALA A 96 1.11 20.66 33.60
C ALA A 96 1.31 19.34 34.38
N ALA A 97 2.12 19.38 35.44
CA ALA A 97 2.54 18.20 36.20
C ALA A 97 1.40 17.38 36.84
N ASN A 98 0.22 17.97 37.01
CA ASN A 98 -0.99 17.31 37.56
C ASN A 98 -2.10 17.15 36.51
N SER A 99 -1.74 17.20 35.23
CA SER A 99 -2.67 17.03 34.11
C SER A 99 -2.17 15.91 33.21
N PRO A 100 -3.07 15.21 32.48
CA PRO A 100 -2.67 14.18 31.55
C PRO A 100 -1.58 14.69 30.60
N GLN A 101 -0.45 14.01 30.56
CA GLN A 101 0.73 14.33 29.74
C GLN A 101 0.46 14.02 28.27
N ARG A 102 -0.38 14.83 27.65
CA ARG A 102 -0.84 14.67 26.26
C ARG A 102 -0.86 16.00 25.53
N GLY A 103 -0.64 15.96 24.22
CA GLY A 103 -0.73 17.16 23.41
C GLY A 103 -0.40 16.95 21.94
N ASN A 104 -0.33 18.06 21.21
CA ASN A 104 -0.03 18.06 19.78
C ASN A 104 1.49 18.07 19.51
N ALA A 105 2.33 18.28 20.53
CA ALA A 105 3.77 18.40 20.38
C ALA A 105 4.57 17.56 21.39
N LEU A 106 5.74 17.14 20.94
CA LEU A 106 6.75 16.38 21.66
C LEU A 106 8.08 17.12 21.51
N GLN A 107 8.72 17.47 22.61
CA GLN A 107 10.05 18.08 22.60
C GLN A 107 11.08 17.12 23.21
N ILE A 108 12.14 16.89 22.46
CA ILE A 108 13.17 15.87 22.70
C ILE A 108 14.47 16.61 22.95
N TYR A 109 15.09 16.35 24.10
CA TYR A 109 16.36 16.96 24.47
C TYR A 109 17.45 15.88 24.44
N PRO A 110 18.44 15.99 23.53
CA PRO A 110 19.54 15.04 23.46
C PRO A 110 20.56 15.22 24.59
N SER A 111 20.62 16.40 25.21
CA SER A 111 21.52 16.71 26.33
C SER A 111 20.79 17.48 27.44
N THR A 112 21.52 17.96 28.42
CA THR A 112 21.01 18.86 29.47
C THR A 112 20.86 20.32 29.01
N ASP A 113 21.36 20.67 27.82
CA ASP A 113 21.20 22.03 27.27
C ASP A 113 19.77 22.22 26.75
N THR A 114 19.03 23.13 27.38
CA THR A 114 17.64 23.41 27.03
C THR A 114 17.48 24.17 25.72
N ASN A 115 18.56 24.70 25.14
CA ASN A 115 18.55 25.39 23.86
C ASN A 115 18.69 24.43 22.67
N VAL A 116 19.17 23.19 22.92
CA VAL A 116 19.33 22.17 21.89
C VAL A 116 18.18 21.18 22.01
N PHE A 117 17.25 21.23 21.06
CA PHE A 117 16.09 20.35 21.05
C PHE A 117 15.65 19.97 19.64
N VAL A 118 15.02 18.80 19.54
CA VAL A 118 14.22 18.40 18.38
C VAL A 118 12.76 18.47 18.80
N ARG A 119 11.91 19.11 18.01
CA ARG A 119 10.48 19.20 18.29
C ARG A 119 9.68 18.53 17.19
N TYR A 120 8.84 17.58 17.57
CA TYR A 120 7.79 17.06 16.71
C TYR A 120 6.49 17.74 17.09
N TYR A 121 5.75 18.25 16.12
CA TYR A 121 4.47 18.90 16.39
C TYR A 121 3.52 18.71 15.23
N ARG A 122 2.24 18.52 15.56
CA ARG A 122 1.14 18.56 14.62
C ARG A 122 0.69 20.00 14.50
N ASP A 123 0.93 20.58 13.33
CA ASP A 123 0.54 21.95 13.02
C ASP A 123 -0.97 22.03 12.83
N SER A 124 -1.61 22.98 13.53
CA SER A 124 -3.06 23.13 13.53
C SER A 124 -3.61 23.73 12.24
N ALA A 125 -2.79 24.45 11.48
CA ALA A 125 -3.21 25.13 10.26
C ALA A 125 -3.29 24.17 9.06
N ASP A 126 -2.32 23.25 8.94
CA ASP A 126 -2.22 22.35 7.79
C ASP A 126 -2.42 20.87 8.14
N ALA A 127 -2.65 20.54 9.42
CA ALA A 127 -2.82 19.19 9.93
C ALA A 127 -1.62 18.25 9.65
N LYS A 128 -0.43 18.81 9.39
CA LYS A 128 0.77 18.03 9.09
C LYS A 128 1.57 17.76 10.35
N LEU A 129 2.22 16.60 10.39
CA LEU A 129 3.23 16.31 11.40
C LEU A 129 4.57 16.84 10.90
N LYS A 130 5.19 17.73 11.67
CA LYS A 130 6.46 18.37 11.33
C LYS A 130 7.50 18.08 12.40
N ARG A 131 8.76 18.00 11.97
CA ARG A 131 9.95 17.91 12.82
C ARG A 131 10.76 19.19 12.66
N ARG A 132 10.99 19.90 13.76
CA ARG A 132 11.95 21.00 13.86
C ARG A 132 13.26 20.46 14.42
N ALA A 133 14.36 20.66 13.70
CA ALA A 133 15.70 20.31 14.15
C ALA A 133 16.31 21.46 14.99
N PRO A 134 17.45 21.22 15.69
CA PRO A 134 18.05 22.21 16.58
C PRO A 134 18.52 23.48 15.85
N ASP A 135 18.86 23.36 14.56
CA ASP A 135 19.21 24.46 13.67
C ASP A 135 18.01 25.33 13.25
N GLY A 136 16.79 24.97 13.68
CA GLY A 136 15.55 25.64 13.34
C GLY A 136 14.91 25.19 12.03
N SER A 137 15.56 24.29 11.27
CA SER A 137 14.99 23.75 10.04
C SER A 137 13.75 22.90 10.34
N VAL A 138 12.75 22.97 9.45
CA VAL A 138 11.48 22.25 9.60
C VAL A 138 11.31 21.27 8.44
N LYS A 139 11.08 20.00 8.78
CA LYS A 139 10.77 18.93 7.83
C LYS A 139 9.34 18.45 8.05
N VAL A 140 8.56 18.34 6.98
CA VAL A 140 7.27 17.64 7.00
C VAL A 140 7.54 16.13 7.06
N ILE A 141 6.97 15.48 8.07
CA ILE A 141 7.13 14.06 8.35
C ILE A 141 5.93 13.26 7.82
N THR A 142 4.72 13.81 7.96
CA THR A 142 3.47 13.24 7.43
C THR A 142 2.61 14.34 6.82
N GLN A 143 1.96 14.05 5.69
CA GLN A 143 1.11 15.02 4.99
C GLN A 143 -0.26 15.25 5.64
N SER A 144 -0.75 14.32 6.45
CA SER A 144 -2.04 14.48 7.12
C SER A 144 -2.11 13.65 8.40
N VAL A 145 -2.43 14.31 9.51
CA VAL A 145 -2.74 13.69 10.79
C VAL A 145 -4.08 14.23 11.27
N THR A 146 -5.07 13.33 11.31
CA THR A 146 -6.45 13.64 11.70
C THR A 146 -6.60 13.84 13.20
N ASN A 147 -5.81 13.11 14.00
CA ASN A 147 -5.83 13.25 15.44
C ASN A 147 -5.19 14.60 15.86
N THR A 148 -5.86 15.32 16.76
CA THR A 148 -5.38 16.58 17.31
C THR A 148 -4.40 16.36 18.47
N VAL A 149 -4.59 15.28 19.22
CA VAL A 149 -3.70 14.84 20.31
C VAL A 149 -2.86 13.70 19.79
N VAL A 150 -1.66 14.01 19.33
CA VAL A 150 -0.78 13.05 18.63
C VAL A 150 0.16 12.34 19.60
N PHE A 151 0.54 13.01 20.69
CA PHE A 151 1.50 12.49 21.65
C PHE A 151 0.85 12.38 23.03
N THR A 152 1.08 11.23 23.67
CA THR A 152 0.65 10.91 25.03
C THR A 152 1.80 10.19 25.72
N ALA A 153 2.14 10.61 26.93
CA ALA A 153 3.03 9.86 27.79
C ALA A 153 2.20 8.92 28.66
N GLU A 154 2.50 7.63 28.58
CA GLU A 154 1.76 6.58 29.28
C GLU A 154 2.72 5.73 30.11
N ASN A 155 2.22 5.16 31.20
CA ASN A 155 2.93 4.13 31.95
C ASN A 155 2.87 2.77 31.22
N ALA A 156 3.58 1.77 31.75
CA ALA A 156 3.62 0.42 31.17
C ALA A 156 2.25 -0.31 31.15
N LEU A 157 1.23 0.24 31.82
CA LEU A 157 -0.14 -0.28 31.86
C LEU A 157 -1.09 0.50 30.93
N GLY A 158 -0.59 1.47 30.16
CA GLY A 158 -1.39 2.29 29.24
C GLY A 158 -2.18 3.42 29.92
N GLN A 159 -1.85 3.77 31.16
CA GLN A 159 -2.45 4.93 31.85
C GLN A 159 -1.63 6.17 31.53
N VAL A 160 -2.32 7.24 31.14
CA VAL A 160 -1.70 8.54 30.87
C VAL A 160 -1.11 9.09 32.17
N LEU A 161 0.16 9.51 32.09
CA LEU A 161 0.92 10.10 33.19
C LEU A 161 0.48 11.53 33.48
#